data_AF-E6WW42-F1
#
_entry.id   AF-E6WW42-F1
#
_cell.length_a   1.000
_cell.length_b   1.000
_cell.length_c   1.000
_cell.angle_alpha   90.00
_cell.angle_beta   90.00
_cell.angle_gamma   90.00
#
_symmetry.space_group_name_H-M   'P 1'
#
loop_
_entity.id
_entity.type
_entity.pdbx_description
1 polymer ?
#
loop_
_entity_poly.entity_id
_entity_poly.type
_entity_poly.pdbx_seq_one_letter_code
_entity_poly.pdbx_strand_id
1 'polypeptide(L)'
;MSNEPRDLNRDPVTGAPGAHPVGVGVGGTGGAVAGAAVGSIFGPIGTLVGGAVGAIAGAAAGKQVAERLDPTGEAEYWRVEYANRPYTDANFDYDSDYAPAYRYGLEVREQSGSRRWDDHLEAEVRGGWETSRGTSRLTWEQARDAVKDAFDRSDRTYRAYEAADGYYADQYEAADYYLTDYDYTDYRPAYRYGTRARSNLHGRVWDAELERELEHGWDTARGTSRLEWNEARDAVRDAWDSAERLWPSDGDVRR
;
A
#
# COMPACT_ATOMS: atom_id res chain seq x y z
N MET A 1 -59.28 -3.63 14.41
CA MET A 1 -59.92 -3.38 13.10
C MET A 1 -59.42 -2.00 12.68
N SER A 2 -58.58 -1.78 11.68
CA SER A 2 -58.40 -2.48 10.40
C SER A 2 -56.98 -2.24 9.84
N ASN A 3 -56.47 -3.22 9.08
CA ASN A 3 -55.28 -3.18 8.21
C ASN A 3 -55.36 -2.05 7.16
N GLU A 4 -54.21 -1.45 6.78
CA GLU A 4 -53.60 -1.74 5.46
C GLU A 4 -52.14 -1.24 5.34
N PRO A 5 -51.28 -1.91 4.54
CA PRO A 5 -49.83 -1.74 4.54
C PRO A 5 -49.27 -1.03 3.29
N ARG A 6 -48.07 -0.44 3.48
CA ARG A 6 -47.02 -0.11 2.50
C ARG A 6 -47.32 0.98 1.46
N ASP A 7 -46.57 2.08 1.57
CA ASP A 7 -45.97 2.70 0.40
C ASP A 7 -44.45 2.68 0.58
N LEU A 8 -43.82 1.66 -0.02
CA LEU A 8 -42.38 1.59 -0.17
C LEU A 8 -42.11 2.23 -1.52
N ASN A 9 -41.38 3.34 -1.53
CA ASN A 9 -40.86 3.95 -2.75
C ASN A 9 -39.98 2.91 -3.48
N ARG A 10 -40.61 2.19 -4.41
CA ARG A 10 -40.03 1.09 -5.20
C ARG A 10 -39.69 1.61 -6.58
N ASP A 11 -38.57 1.15 -7.11
CA ASP A 11 -38.23 1.29 -8.52
C ASP A 11 -39.35 0.66 -9.39
N PRO A 12 -39.93 1.38 -10.37
CA PRO A 12 -41.04 0.90 -11.19
C PRO A 12 -40.75 -0.30 -12.09
N VAL A 13 -39.50 -0.78 -12.20
CA VAL A 13 -39.14 -1.87 -13.14
C VAL A 13 -38.62 -3.14 -12.44
N THR A 14 -38.05 -3.06 -11.23
CA THR A 14 -37.39 -4.26 -10.62
C THR A 14 -37.71 -4.57 -9.16
N GLY A 15 -38.31 -3.66 -8.38
CA GLY A 15 -38.88 -3.98 -7.06
C GLY A 15 -37.91 -4.45 -5.95
N ALA A 16 -36.59 -4.31 -6.12
CA ALA A 16 -35.60 -4.60 -5.06
C ALA A 16 -35.50 -3.44 -4.05
N PRO A 17 -35.19 -3.69 -2.75
CA PRO A 17 -34.97 -2.63 -1.77
C PRO A 17 -33.76 -1.77 -2.12
N GLY A 18 -33.96 -0.45 -2.20
CA GLY A 18 -32.87 0.51 -2.41
C GLY A 18 -31.86 0.46 -1.26
N ALA A 19 -30.59 0.24 -1.60
CA ALA A 19 -29.49 0.36 -0.67
C ALA A 19 -29.27 1.85 -0.34
N HIS A 20 -29.85 2.31 0.75
CA HIS A 20 -29.42 3.53 1.42
C HIS A 20 -28.58 3.12 2.64
N PRO A 21 -27.29 3.49 2.74
CA PRO A 21 -26.55 3.36 3.98
C PRO A 21 -27.21 4.28 5.01
N VAL A 22 -27.92 3.66 5.95
CA VAL A 22 -28.43 4.33 7.14
C VAL A 22 -27.24 4.52 8.08
N GLY A 23 -26.55 5.65 7.94
CA GLY A 23 -25.44 6.06 8.80
C GLY A 23 -25.83 7.30 9.59
N VAL A 24 -26.17 7.10 10.86
CA VAL A 24 -26.48 8.12 11.86
C VAL A 24 -25.34 9.12 11.99
N GLY A 25 -25.65 10.42 11.86
CA GLY A 25 -24.71 11.52 12.07
C GLY A 25 -25.29 12.59 12.97
N VAL A 26 -25.42 12.30 14.27
CA VAL A 26 -25.56 13.33 15.32
C VAL A 26 -24.86 12.85 16.60
N GLY A 27 -23.75 13.49 16.96
CA GLY A 27 -23.20 13.46 18.33
C GLY A 27 -21.68 13.34 18.44
N GLY A 28 -21.02 14.44 18.86
CA GLY A 28 -19.86 14.45 19.79
C GLY A 28 -18.53 13.80 19.37
N THR A 29 -17.51 14.65 19.25
CA THR A 29 -16.05 14.38 19.41
C THR A 29 -15.62 12.93 19.68
N GLY A 30 -14.99 12.30 18.69
CA GLY A 30 -14.18 11.08 18.85
C GLY A 30 -14.92 9.79 18.51
N GLY A 31 -14.69 9.25 17.31
CA GLY A 31 -15.24 7.95 16.93
C GLY A 31 -14.61 7.40 15.66
N ALA A 32 -14.06 6.20 15.77
CA ALA A 32 -13.39 5.44 14.72
C ALA A 32 -14.28 5.19 13.50
N VAL A 33 -13.68 5.24 12.31
CA VAL A 33 -14.31 4.75 11.09
C VAL A 33 -13.96 3.27 10.96
N ALA A 34 -14.97 2.41 11.10
CA ALA A 34 -14.89 1.00 10.73
C ALA A 34 -15.75 0.77 9.48
N GLY A 35 -15.20 0.12 8.44
CA GLY A 35 -15.98 -0.27 7.26
C GLY A 35 -15.15 -0.89 6.13
N ALA A 36 -15.42 -2.17 5.89
CA ALA A 36 -14.86 -3.14 4.96
C ALA A 36 -14.43 -2.66 3.54
N ALA A 37 -13.32 -3.23 3.06
CA ALA A 37 -13.10 -3.49 1.64
C ALA A 37 -12.85 -4.99 1.44
N VAL A 38 -13.77 -5.65 0.74
CA VAL A 38 -13.60 -6.99 0.19
C VAL A 38 -13.21 -6.82 -1.27
N GLY A 39 -12.02 -7.33 -1.63
CA GLY A 39 -11.64 -7.69 -2.99
C GLY A 39 -10.96 -6.60 -3.82
N SER A 40 -9.62 -6.64 -3.88
CA SER A 40 -8.80 -6.41 -5.08
C SER A 40 -7.33 -6.55 -4.70
N ILE A 41 -6.58 -7.41 -5.40
CA ILE A 41 -5.13 -7.68 -5.16
C ILE A 41 -4.26 -6.40 -5.33
N PHE A 42 -4.85 -5.33 -5.84
CA PHE A 42 -4.21 -4.05 -6.06
C PHE A 42 -5.20 -2.99 -5.58
N GLY A 43 -5.04 -2.48 -4.35
CA GLY A 43 -5.70 -1.27 -3.84
C GLY A 43 -4.92 -0.01 -4.26
N PRO A 44 -5.57 1.17 -4.30
CA PRO A 44 -5.02 2.33 -5.00
C PRO A 44 -3.65 2.71 -4.44
N ILE A 45 -2.64 2.87 -5.31
CA ILE A 45 -1.36 3.46 -4.89
C ILE A 45 -1.70 4.85 -4.36
N GLY A 46 -1.70 5.00 -3.03
CA GLY A 46 -1.86 6.30 -2.37
C GLY A 46 -3.14 6.59 -1.59
N THR A 47 -3.99 5.63 -1.21
CA THR A 47 -5.15 5.93 -0.33
C THR A 47 -5.02 5.29 1.05
N LEU A 48 -4.51 6.06 2.01
CA LEU A 48 -4.47 5.67 3.43
C LEU A 48 -5.33 6.63 4.25
N VAL A 49 -6.42 6.12 4.83
CA VAL A 49 -7.09 6.71 6.00
C VAL A 49 -6.23 6.36 7.21
N GLY A 50 -5.30 7.24 7.56
CA GLY A 50 -4.45 7.10 8.75
C GLY A 50 -5.16 7.61 10.00
N GLY A 51 -5.26 6.75 11.03
CA GLY A 51 -5.57 7.19 12.39
C GLY A 51 -4.34 7.89 12.98
N ALA A 52 -4.52 9.11 13.50
CA ALA A 52 -3.42 9.89 14.05
C ALA A 52 -2.92 9.30 15.37
N VAL A 53 -1.63 8.92 15.44
CA VAL A 53 -0.92 8.69 16.71
C VAL A 53 0.51 9.26 16.62
N GLY A 54 0.83 10.15 17.56
CA GLY A 54 2.18 10.42 18.09
C GLY A 54 3.18 11.09 17.15
N ALA A 55 3.45 12.38 17.39
CA ALA A 55 4.48 13.14 16.68
C ALA A 55 5.87 12.49 16.83
N ILE A 56 6.34 11.79 15.78
CA ILE A 56 7.76 11.52 15.61
C ILE A 56 8.42 12.88 15.33
N ALA A 57 9.12 13.41 16.33
CA ALA A 57 9.75 14.71 16.28
C ALA A 57 10.88 14.70 15.24
N GLY A 58 10.65 15.34 14.09
CA GLY A 58 11.64 15.47 13.02
C GLY A 58 11.13 16.33 11.87
N ALA A 59 10.95 17.63 12.12
CA ALA A 59 10.60 18.59 11.07
C ALA A 59 11.81 18.81 10.13
N ALA A 60 11.74 18.24 8.93
CA ALA A 60 12.43 18.78 7.76
C ALA A 60 11.35 19.09 6.70
N ALA A 61 11.25 20.38 6.38
CA ALA A 61 10.28 20.91 5.43
C ALA A 61 10.54 20.38 4.01
N GLY A 62 9.52 19.74 3.44
CA GLY A 62 9.41 19.46 2.03
C GLY A 62 7.95 19.18 1.71
N LYS A 63 7.33 20.00 0.85
CA LYS A 63 6.05 19.65 0.22
C LYS A 63 6.32 18.44 -0.68
N GLN A 64 6.24 17.25 -0.12
CA GLN A 64 6.04 16.04 -0.89
C GLN A 64 4.74 15.44 -0.38
N VAL A 65 3.75 15.37 -1.27
CA VAL A 65 2.70 14.36 -1.12
C VAL A 65 3.47 13.05 -1.27
N ALA A 66 3.95 12.50 -0.15
CA ALA A 66 4.58 11.20 -0.16
C ALA A 66 3.51 10.22 -0.62
N GLU A 67 3.69 9.67 -1.82
CA GLU A 67 2.80 8.65 -2.34
C GLU A 67 2.96 7.42 -1.43
N ARG A 68 1.84 7.03 -0.80
CA ARG A 68 1.79 6.03 0.28
C ARG A 68 1.64 4.62 -0.28
N LEU A 69 2.14 3.63 0.47
CA LEU A 69 1.88 2.23 0.13
C LEU A 69 0.39 1.93 0.31
N ASP A 70 -0.10 0.96 -0.45
CA ASP A 70 -1.47 0.48 -0.30
C ASP A 70 -1.58 -0.32 1.02
N PRO A 71 -2.28 0.22 2.05
CA PRO A 71 -2.43 -0.46 3.33
C PRO A 71 -3.21 -1.78 3.20
N THR A 72 -4.06 -1.90 2.18
CA THR A 72 -4.92 -3.07 1.97
C THR A 72 -4.08 -4.23 1.45
N GLY A 73 -3.29 -4.01 0.39
CA GLY A 73 -2.38 -5.02 -0.14
C GLY A 73 -1.31 -5.45 0.87
N GLU A 74 -0.78 -4.54 1.69
CA GLU A 74 0.14 -4.92 2.77
C GLU A 74 -0.57 -5.76 3.85
N ALA A 75 -1.79 -5.40 4.26
CA ALA A 75 -2.55 -6.20 5.21
C ALA A 75 -2.83 -7.62 4.68
N GLU A 76 -3.26 -7.75 3.42
CA GLU A 76 -3.48 -9.07 2.80
C GLU A 76 -2.21 -9.90 2.71
N TYR A 77 -1.10 -9.29 2.29
CA TYR A 77 0.21 -9.94 2.27
C TYR A 77 0.56 -10.49 3.66
N TRP A 78 0.52 -9.64 4.69
CA TRP A 78 0.87 -10.04 6.04
C TRP A 78 -0.11 -11.06 6.62
N ARG A 79 -1.39 -11.01 6.25
CA ARG A 79 -2.40 -11.99 6.69
C ARG A 79 -2.06 -13.41 6.26
N VAL A 80 -1.49 -13.56 5.07
CA VAL A 80 -1.04 -14.86 4.56
C VAL A 80 0.34 -15.20 5.09
N GLU A 81 1.24 -14.22 5.09
CA GLU A 81 2.66 -14.46 5.27
C GLU A 81 3.10 -14.53 6.74
N TYR A 82 2.38 -13.91 7.68
CA TYR A 82 2.82 -13.83 9.07
C TYR A 82 3.12 -15.22 9.65
N ALA A 83 2.27 -16.22 9.38
CA ALA A 83 2.42 -17.57 9.90
C ALA A 83 3.72 -18.28 9.46
N ASN A 84 4.37 -17.80 8.40
CA ASN A 84 5.65 -18.32 7.92
C ASN A 84 6.86 -17.63 8.57
N ARG A 85 6.64 -16.64 9.43
CA ARG A 85 7.71 -15.81 9.98
C ARG A 85 8.27 -16.42 11.26
N PRO A 86 9.61 -16.39 11.44
CA PRO A 86 10.29 -17.07 12.54
C PRO A 86 9.97 -16.48 13.92
N TYR A 87 9.46 -15.26 13.96
CA TYR A 87 9.07 -14.55 15.18
C TYR A 87 7.60 -14.77 15.57
N THR A 88 6.84 -15.55 14.78
CA THR A 88 5.44 -15.80 15.13
C THR A 88 5.29 -16.82 16.24
N ASP A 89 4.38 -16.52 17.16
CA ASP A 89 3.99 -17.39 18.26
C ASP A 89 2.53 -17.80 18.08
N ALA A 90 2.29 -19.11 18.13
CA ALA A 90 0.98 -19.73 17.90
C ALA A 90 -0.11 -19.33 18.92
N ASN A 91 0.25 -18.68 20.02
CA ASN A 91 -0.70 -18.15 21.00
C ASN A 91 -1.38 -16.84 20.56
N PHE A 92 -0.88 -16.22 19.49
CA PHE A 92 -1.37 -14.94 18.96
C PHE A 92 -1.93 -15.11 17.55
N ASP A 93 -3.01 -14.40 17.27
CA ASP A 93 -3.67 -14.44 15.96
C ASP A 93 -3.30 -13.21 15.12
N TYR A 94 -3.52 -13.33 13.81
CA TYR A 94 -3.21 -12.23 12.91
C TYR A 94 -4.02 -10.97 13.23
N ASP A 95 -5.35 -11.08 13.28
CA ASP A 95 -6.24 -9.93 13.28
C ASP A 95 -6.13 -9.09 14.55
N SER A 96 -6.04 -9.75 15.70
CA SER A 96 -6.05 -9.08 17.00
C SER A 96 -4.65 -8.68 17.44
N ASP A 97 -3.62 -9.47 17.11
CA ASP A 97 -2.29 -9.32 17.71
C ASP A 97 -1.24 -8.79 16.73
N TYR A 98 -1.04 -9.46 15.59
CA TYR A 98 0.05 -9.13 14.64
C TYR A 98 -0.30 -8.03 13.65
N ALA A 99 -1.57 -7.90 13.23
CA ALA A 99 -2.00 -6.88 12.28
C ALA A 99 -1.70 -5.44 12.78
N PRO A 100 -1.89 -5.10 14.08
CA PRO A 100 -1.44 -3.81 14.62
C PRO A 100 0.08 -3.60 14.54
N ALA A 101 0.89 -4.65 14.71
CA ALA A 101 2.35 -4.55 14.62
C ALA A 101 2.80 -4.25 13.18
N TYR A 102 2.27 -4.97 12.20
CA TYR A 102 2.59 -4.71 10.79
C TYR A 102 2.13 -3.33 10.34
N ARG A 103 0.92 -2.92 10.72
CA ARG A 103 0.41 -1.58 10.44
C ARG A 103 1.33 -0.51 11.03
N TYR A 104 1.75 -0.69 12.27
CA TYR A 104 2.65 0.26 12.91
C TYR A 104 4.01 0.34 12.22
N GLY A 105 4.57 -0.78 11.75
CA GLY A 105 5.80 -0.78 10.94
C GLY A 105 5.69 0.00 9.64
N LEU A 106 4.55 -0.11 8.94
CA LEU A 106 4.26 0.67 7.73
C LEU A 106 4.18 2.17 8.04
N GLU A 107 3.44 2.54 9.09
CA GLU A 107 3.29 3.92 9.54
C GLU A 107 4.65 4.55 9.91
N VAL A 108 5.49 3.80 10.64
CA VAL A 108 6.85 4.23 10.97
C VAL A 108 7.65 4.46 9.69
N ARG A 109 7.57 3.55 8.72
CA ARG A 109 8.32 3.71 7.47
C ARG A 109 7.90 4.94 6.68
N GLU A 110 6.60 5.23 6.60
CA GLU A 110 6.08 6.42 5.94
C GLU A 110 6.58 7.71 6.60
N GLN A 111 6.68 7.73 7.92
CA GLN A 111 7.12 8.90 8.69
C GLN A 111 8.64 9.06 8.75
N SER A 112 9.39 8.00 8.46
CA SER A 112 10.85 7.95 8.59
C SER A 112 11.61 8.59 7.42
N GLY A 113 10.94 8.91 6.30
CA GLY A 113 11.59 9.49 5.12
C GLY A 113 12.68 8.57 4.56
N SER A 114 13.94 9.02 4.57
CA SER A 114 15.11 8.23 4.13
C SER A 114 15.85 7.51 5.28
N ARG A 115 15.38 7.64 6.54
CA ARG A 115 16.01 6.98 7.69
C ARG A 115 15.93 5.45 7.53
N ARG A 116 17.00 4.77 7.94
CA ARG A 116 17.05 3.30 8.01
C ARG A 116 16.59 2.83 9.39
N TRP A 117 16.23 1.55 9.48
CA TRP A 117 16.09 0.92 10.78
C TRP A 117 17.46 0.85 11.47
N ASP A 118 17.62 1.59 12.56
CA ASP A 118 18.77 1.59 13.43
C ASP A 118 18.31 1.59 14.90
N ASP A 119 19.26 1.45 15.83
CA ASP A 119 18.96 1.37 17.27
C ASP A 119 18.25 2.63 17.80
N HIS A 120 18.48 3.78 17.17
CA HIS A 120 17.83 5.04 17.56
C HIS A 120 16.37 5.06 17.12
N LEU A 121 16.08 4.73 15.86
CA LEU A 121 14.72 4.60 15.36
C LEU A 121 13.96 3.53 16.14
N GLU A 122 14.58 2.38 16.40
CA GLU A 122 13.96 1.31 17.18
C GLU A 122 13.56 1.77 18.58
N ALA A 123 14.40 2.55 19.26
CA ALA A 123 14.07 3.10 20.58
C ALA A 123 12.88 4.08 20.54
N GLU A 124 12.78 4.90 19.48
CA GLU A 124 11.63 5.79 19.25
C GLU A 124 10.34 4.97 19.03
N VAL A 125 10.41 3.97 18.15
CA VAL A 125 9.30 3.09 17.77
C VAL A 125 8.82 2.27 18.97
N ARG A 126 9.73 1.77 19.80
CA ARG A 126 9.41 1.11 21.07
C ARG A 126 8.53 1.97 21.96
N GLY A 127 8.80 3.28 22.04
CA GLY A 127 8.05 4.22 22.85
C GLY A 127 6.61 4.45 22.35
N GLY A 128 6.37 4.33 21.05
CA GLY A 128 5.05 4.51 20.44
C GLY A 128 4.16 3.26 20.46
N TRP A 129 4.75 2.06 20.61
CA TRP A 129 4.02 0.79 20.49
C TRP A 129 2.77 0.70 21.39
N GLU A 130 2.88 1.09 22.66
CA GLU A 130 1.75 1.00 23.60
C GLU A 130 0.55 1.85 23.19
N THR A 131 0.77 2.93 22.42
CA THR A 131 -0.32 3.76 21.89
C THR A 131 -0.87 3.18 20.58
N SER A 132 0.00 2.61 19.74
CA SER A 132 -0.38 2.09 18.41
C SER A 132 -1.01 0.69 18.45
N ARG A 133 -0.69 -0.13 19.45
CA ARG A 133 -1.10 -1.55 19.53
C ARG A 133 -2.61 -1.77 19.68
N GLY A 134 -3.36 -0.76 20.11
CA GLY A 134 -4.80 -0.86 20.36
C GLY A 134 -5.13 -2.00 21.33
N THR A 135 -5.87 -3.00 20.87
CA THR A 135 -6.26 -4.19 21.66
C THR A 135 -5.28 -5.36 21.54
N SER A 136 -4.20 -5.24 20.77
CA SER A 136 -3.20 -6.30 20.60
C SER A 136 -2.60 -6.70 21.95
N ARG A 137 -2.37 -8.01 22.13
CA ARG A 137 -1.77 -8.57 23.34
C ARG A 137 -0.24 -8.62 23.29
N LEU A 138 0.37 -8.41 22.13
CA LEU A 138 1.83 -8.46 21.96
C LEU A 138 2.54 -7.36 22.75
N THR A 139 3.48 -7.76 23.62
CA THR A 139 4.47 -6.83 24.17
C THR A 139 5.37 -6.27 23.06
N TRP A 140 6.08 -5.16 23.32
CA TRP A 140 7.07 -4.66 22.36
C TRP A 140 8.06 -5.75 21.92
N GLU A 141 8.58 -6.56 22.84
CA GLU A 141 9.57 -7.59 22.51
C GLU A 141 9.00 -8.67 21.57
N GLN A 142 7.68 -8.89 21.59
CA GLN A 142 7.00 -9.82 20.68
C GLN A 142 6.59 -9.17 19.36
N ALA A 143 6.28 -7.87 19.37
CA ALA A 143 5.87 -7.12 18.19
C ALA A 143 7.04 -6.59 17.36
N ARG A 144 8.20 -6.35 18.00
CA ARG A 144 9.40 -5.70 17.43
C ARG A 144 9.76 -6.24 16.04
N ASP A 145 9.89 -7.56 15.92
CA ASP A 145 10.33 -8.16 14.66
C ASP A 145 9.26 -8.05 13.57
N ALA A 146 7.97 -8.12 13.92
CA ALA A 146 6.88 -7.88 12.97
C ALA A 146 6.83 -6.41 12.49
N VAL A 147 7.01 -5.45 13.41
CA VAL A 147 7.10 -4.02 13.09
C VAL A 147 8.29 -3.77 12.16
N LYS A 148 9.46 -4.32 12.48
CA LYS A 148 10.67 -4.18 11.67
C LYS A 148 10.53 -4.84 10.30
N ASP A 149 9.90 -6.00 10.21
CA ASP A 149 9.72 -6.72 8.94
C ASP A 149 8.77 -5.97 8.00
N ALA A 150 7.68 -5.38 8.52
CA ALA A 150 6.85 -4.45 7.77
C ALA A 150 7.62 -3.19 7.33
N PHE A 151 8.43 -2.60 8.22
CA PHE A 151 9.27 -1.46 7.88
C PHE A 151 10.24 -1.80 6.74
N ASP A 152 11.01 -2.88 6.87
CA ASP A 152 12.06 -3.26 5.91
C ASP A 152 11.47 -3.63 4.54
N ARG A 153 10.32 -4.31 4.51
CA ARG A 153 9.60 -4.64 3.27
C ARG A 153 9.14 -3.36 2.56
N SER A 154 8.51 -2.46 3.30
CA SER A 154 8.05 -1.16 2.80
C SER A 154 9.24 -0.33 2.30
N ASP A 155 10.32 -0.29 3.07
CA ASP A 155 11.55 0.43 2.75
C ASP A 155 12.20 -0.03 1.45
N ARG A 156 12.24 -1.35 1.21
CA ARG A 156 12.72 -1.90 -0.06
C ARG A 156 11.89 -1.40 -1.24
N THR A 157 10.57 -1.35 -1.10
CA THR A 157 9.67 -0.85 -2.16
C THR A 157 9.88 0.64 -2.40
N TYR A 158 9.96 1.45 -1.34
CA TYR A 158 10.23 2.89 -1.43
C TYR A 158 11.54 3.18 -2.15
N ARG A 159 12.62 2.46 -1.82
CA ARG A 159 13.92 2.66 -2.46
C ARG A 159 13.93 2.23 -3.92
N ALA A 160 13.25 1.15 -4.26
CA ALA A 160 13.10 0.74 -5.65
C ALA A 160 12.35 1.81 -6.47
N TYR A 161 11.33 2.44 -5.88
CA TYR A 161 10.62 3.57 -6.50
C TYR A 161 11.48 4.81 -6.63
N GLU A 162 12.26 5.17 -5.60
CA GLU A 162 13.17 6.31 -5.65
C GLU A 162 14.24 6.12 -6.75
N ALA A 163 14.78 4.91 -6.88
CA ALA A 163 15.73 4.57 -7.94
C ALA A 163 15.09 4.63 -9.33
N ALA A 164 13.90 4.06 -9.51
CA ALA A 164 13.15 4.14 -10.76
C ALA A 164 12.82 5.59 -11.11
N ASP A 165 12.40 6.39 -10.13
CA ASP A 165 12.06 7.79 -10.35
C ASP A 165 13.26 8.62 -10.78
N GLY A 166 14.39 8.48 -10.09
CA GLY A 166 15.62 9.16 -10.46
C GLY A 166 16.11 8.76 -11.85
N TYR A 167 15.89 7.51 -12.26
CA TYR A 167 16.26 7.03 -13.58
C TYR A 167 15.33 7.56 -14.68
N TYR A 168 14.02 7.41 -14.52
CA TYR A 168 13.06 7.71 -15.59
C TYR A 168 12.69 9.20 -15.69
N ALA A 169 12.73 9.96 -14.60
CA ALA A 169 12.38 11.39 -14.64
C ALA A 169 13.21 12.19 -15.65
N ASP A 170 14.46 11.81 -15.87
CA ASP A 170 15.38 12.49 -16.78
C ASP A 170 15.28 12.01 -18.24
N GLN A 171 14.66 10.85 -18.49
CA GLN A 171 14.81 10.12 -19.77
C GLN A 171 13.46 9.77 -20.42
N TYR A 172 12.33 9.87 -19.72
CA TYR A 172 11.04 9.36 -20.20
C TYR A 172 10.60 9.99 -21.54
N GLU A 173 10.94 11.26 -21.78
CA GLU A 173 10.61 11.96 -23.04
C GLU A 173 11.38 11.42 -24.26
N ALA A 174 12.49 10.71 -24.02
CA ALA A 174 13.30 10.10 -25.07
C ALA A 174 12.84 8.67 -25.43
N ALA A 175 11.88 8.11 -24.68
CA ALA A 175 11.36 6.77 -24.93
C ALA A 175 10.44 6.75 -26.15
N ASP A 176 10.48 5.65 -26.91
CA ASP A 176 9.66 5.48 -28.14
C ASP A 176 8.15 5.47 -27.85
N TYR A 177 7.74 5.19 -26.62
CA TYR A 177 6.35 5.18 -26.14
C TYR A 177 5.91 6.51 -25.52
N TYR A 178 6.75 7.55 -25.55
CA TYR A 178 6.41 8.86 -25.01
C TYR A 178 5.30 9.54 -25.83
N LEU A 179 4.29 10.01 -25.12
CA LEU A 179 3.14 10.74 -25.63
C LEU A 179 3.20 12.18 -25.11
N THR A 180 3.26 13.15 -26.03
CA THR A 180 3.55 14.57 -25.71
C THR A 180 2.50 15.29 -24.85
N ASP A 181 1.30 14.70 -24.70
CA ASP A 181 0.20 15.26 -23.92
C ASP A 181 0.30 14.93 -22.42
N TYR A 182 1.26 14.07 -22.06
CA TYR A 182 1.47 13.55 -20.72
C TYR A 182 2.83 13.97 -20.19
N ASP A 183 2.90 14.21 -18.88
CA ASP A 183 4.14 14.57 -18.21
C ASP A 183 4.64 13.42 -17.33
N TYR A 184 5.79 13.61 -16.68
CA TYR A 184 6.34 12.58 -15.81
C TYR A 184 5.38 12.17 -14.67
N THR A 185 4.47 13.03 -14.22
CA THR A 185 3.50 12.66 -13.18
C THR A 185 2.46 11.65 -13.66
N ASP A 186 2.19 11.63 -14.96
CA ASP A 186 1.35 10.61 -15.60
C ASP A 186 2.11 9.29 -15.79
N TYR A 187 3.39 9.34 -16.17
CA TYR A 187 4.22 8.15 -16.39
C TYR A 187 4.76 7.51 -15.10
N ARG A 188 4.97 8.30 -14.03
CA ARG A 188 5.56 7.84 -12.77
C ARG A 188 4.86 6.60 -12.19
N PRO A 189 3.52 6.52 -12.13
CA PRO A 189 2.85 5.32 -11.63
C PRO A 189 3.13 4.06 -12.47
N ALA A 190 3.31 4.19 -13.79
CA ALA A 190 3.60 3.08 -14.68
C ALA A 190 4.99 2.48 -14.38
N TYR A 191 6.00 3.34 -14.27
CA TYR A 191 7.36 2.89 -13.93
C TYR A 191 7.42 2.21 -12.57
N ARG A 192 6.83 2.82 -11.54
CA ARG A 192 6.78 2.24 -10.21
C ARG A 192 6.01 0.91 -10.19
N TYR A 193 4.90 0.82 -10.92
CA TYR A 193 4.13 -0.42 -11.01
C TYR A 193 4.95 -1.56 -11.63
N GLY A 194 5.66 -1.30 -12.73
CA GLY A 194 6.57 -2.26 -13.35
C GLY A 194 7.71 -2.69 -12.43
N THR A 195 8.36 -1.75 -11.75
CA THR A 195 9.44 -2.02 -10.79
C THR A 195 8.98 -2.87 -9.61
N ARG A 196 7.80 -2.58 -9.04
CA ARG A 196 7.21 -3.38 -7.95
C ARG A 196 6.83 -4.77 -8.43
N ALA A 197 6.22 -4.88 -9.60
CA ALA A 197 5.84 -6.15 -10.18
C ALA A 197 7.09 -7.06 -10.33
N ARG A 198 8.19 -6.53 -10.89
CA ARG A 198 9.45 -7.29 -11.03
C ARG A 198 10.04 -7.71 -9.69
N SER A 199 9.97 -6.82 -8.70
CA SER A 199 10.48 -7.07 -7.35
C SER A 199 9.70 -8.14 -6.59
N ASN A 200 8.41 -8.34 -6.88
CA ASN A 200 7.60 -9.36 -6.21
C ASN A 200 7.58 -10.69 -6.97
N LEU A 201 7.72 -10.67 -8.29
CA LEU A 201 7.56 -11.82 -9.17
C LEU A 201 8.92 -12.33 -9.67
N HIS A 202 9.80 -12.68 -8.73
CA HIS A 202 11.15 -13.18 -9.03
C HIS A 202 11.09 -14.41 -9.96
N GLY A 203 11.87 -14.36 -11.05
CA GLY A 203 11.94 -15.45 -12.02
C GLY A 203 10.75 -15.56 -12.97
N ARG A 204 9.69 -14.75 -12.80
CA ARG A 204 8.63 -14.64 -13.81
C ARG A 204 9.16 -13.90 -15.04
N VAL A 205 8.72 -14.33 -16.22
CA VAL A 205 9.01 -13.65 -17.49
C VAL A 205 7.83 -12.79 -17.89
N TRP A 206 8.09 -11.72 -18.66
CA TRP A 206 7.02 -10.98 -19.29
C TRP A 206 6.36 -11.83 -20.37
N ASP A 207 5.12 -12.26 -20.11
CA ASP A 207 4.28 -12.99 -21.05
C ASP A 207 2.86 -12.40 -21.08
N ALA A 208 2.03 -12.91 -22.00
CA ALA A 208 0.67 -12.40 -22.19
C ALA A 208 -0.25 -12.65 -20.99
N GLU A 209 0.08 -13.58 -20.10
CA GLU A 209 -0.69 -13.81 -18.88
C GLU A 209 -0.36 -12.74 -17.84
N LEU A 210 0.94 -12.54 -17.56
CA LEU A 210 1.40 -11.49 -16.67
C LEU A 210 0.92 -10.11 -17.13
N GLU A 211 0.98 -9.85 -18.44
CA GLU A 211 0.51 -8.58 -19.00
C GLU A 211 -0.97 -8.32 -18.70
N ARG A 212 -1.83 -9.34 -18.80
CA ARG A 212 -3.26 -9.24 -18.46
C ARG A 212 -3.50 -9.06 -16.96
N GLU A 213 -2.66 -9.69 -16.13
CA GLU A 213 -2.72 -9.51 -14.68
C GLU A 213 -2.36 -8.05 -14.29
N LEU A 214 -1.32 -7.50 -14.92
CA LEU A 214 -0.90 -6.11 -14.72
C LEU A 214 -1.92 -5.12 -15.28
N GLU A 215 -2.52 -5.42 -16.43
CA GLU A 215 -3.64 -4.64 -16.99
C GLU A 215 -4.81 -4.54 -16.00
N HIS A 216 -5.24 -5.67 -15.42
CA HIS A 216 -6.31 -5.70 -14.43
C HIS A 216 -5.97 -4.90 -13.17
N GLY A 217 -4.70 -4.87 -12.78
CA GLY A 217 -4.25 -4.10 -11.62
C GLY A 217 -3.98 -2.62 -11.91
N TRP A 218 -3.95 -2.21 -13.18
CA TRP A 218 -3.54 -0.86 -13.56
C TRP A 218 -4.53 0.21 -13.10
N ASP A 219 -5.84 -0.01 -13.24
CA ASP A 219 -6.86 0.96 -12.83
C ASP A 219 -6.72 1.34 -11.36
N THR A 220 -6.25 0.40 -10.56
CA THR A 220 -5.98 0.68 -9.18
C THR A 220 -4.57 1.24 -8.96
N ALA A 221 -3.56 0.72 -9.65
CA ALA A 221 -2.18 1.19 -9.51
C ALA A 221 -1.97 2.64 -10.00
N ARG A 222 -2.68 3.08 -11.03
CA ARG A 222 -2.46 4.36 -11.71
C ARG A 222 -2.75 5.59 -10.85
N GLY A 223 -3.55 5.45 -9.80
CA GLY A 223 -3.90 6.56 -8.90
C GLY A 223 -4.48 7.75 -9.68
N THR A 224 -3.76 8.88 -9.70
CA THR A 224 -4.16 10.09 -10.43
C THR A 224 -3.63 10.16 -11.87
N SER A 225 -2.87 9.16 -12.34
CA SER A 225 -2.34 9.15 -13.71
C SER A 225 -3.46 9.11 -14.74
N ARG A 226 -3.30 9.93 -15.78
CA ARG A 226 -4.23 10.01 -16.90
C ARG A 226 -4.01 8.92 -17.95
N LEU A 227 -2.92 8.15 -17.87
CA LEU A 227 -2.61 7.09 -18.85
C LEU A 227 -3.53 5.89 -18.68
N GLU A 228 -4.24 5.52 -19.74
CA GLU A 228 -4.90 4.22 -19.85
C GLU A 228 -3.87 3.10 -19.97
N TRP A 229 -4.28 1.85 -19.73
CA TRP A 229 -3.36 0.70 -19.79
C TRP A 229 -2.56 0.65 -21.10
N ASN A 230 -3.22 0.85 -22.24
CA ASN A 230 -2.55 0.81 -23.54
C ASN A 230 -1.46 1.88 -23.71
N GLU A 231 -1.57 3.00 -22.99
CA GLU A 231 -0.59 4.09 -23.02
C GLU A 231 0.52 3.88 -21.97
N ALA A 232 0.18 3.25 -20.84
CA ALA A 232 1.11 2.97 -19.74
C ALA A 232 1.93 1.69 -19.93
N ARG A 233 1.40 0.70 -20.67
CA ARG A 233 1.93 -0.67 -20.79
C ARG A 233 3.42 -0.72 -21.09
N ASP A 234 3.89 0.08 -22.05
CA ASP A 234 5.29 0.03 -22.47
C ASP A 234 6.22 0.65 -21.42
N ALA A 235 5.76 1.66 -20.67
CA ALA A 235 6.47 2.20 -19.51
C ALA A 235 6.52 1.20 -18.33
N VAL A 236 5.40 0.48 -18.08
CA VAL A 236 5.36 -0.62 -17.10
C VAL A 236 6.36 -1.71 -17.48
N ARG A 237 6.41 -2.09 -18.75
CA ARG A 237 7.31 -3.11 -19.26
C ARG A 237 8.78 -2.68 -19.21
N ASP A 238 9.09 -1.45 -19.61
CA ASP A 238 10.45 -0.91 -19.53
C ASP A 238 10.97 -0.96 -18.09
N ALA A 239 10.16 -0.50 -17.13
CA ALA A 239 10.52 -0.59 -15.72
C ALA A 239 10.65 -2.02 -15.21
N TRP A 240 9.81 -2.95 -15.69
CA TRP A 240 9.95 -4.38 -15.37
C TRP A 240 11.29 -4.93 -15.86
N ASP A 241 11.67 -4.66 -17.10
CA ASP A 241 12.91 -5.14 -17.73
C ASP A 241 14.16 -4.47 -17.11
N SER A 242 14.03 -3.25 -16.60
CA SER A 242 15.12 -2.46 -16.04
C SER A 242 15.28 -2.60 -14.51
N ALA A 243 14.29 -3.09 -13.78
CA ALA A 243 14.27 -3.03 -12.31
C ALA A 243 15.51 -3.64 -11.63
N GLU A 244 15.99 -4.79 -12.10
CA GLU A 244 17.18 -5.45 -11.52
C GLU A 244 18.48 -4.65 -11.73
N ARG A 245 18.53 -3.85 -12.79
CA ARG A 245 19.66 -2.97 -13.09
C ARG A 245 19.63 -1.70 -12.24
N LEU A 246 18.43 -1.16 -12.00
CA LEU A 246 18.20 0.04 -11.20
C LEU A 246 18.29 -0.25 -9.70
N TRP A 247 17.90 -1.46 -9.30
CA TRP A 247 17.93 -1.92 -7.93
C TRP A 247 18.34 -3.41 -7.88
N PRO A 248 19.66 -3.70 -7.82
CA PRO A 248 20.13 -5.05 -7.54
C PRO A 248 19.62 -5.46 -6.17
N SER A 249 18.86 -6.54 -6.08
CA SER A 249 18.47 -7.08 -4.78
C SER A 249 19.74 -7.41 -3.97
N ASP A 250 19.74 -7.13 -2.66
CA ASP A 250 20.90 -7.33 -1.76
C ASP A 250 21.44 -8.80 -1.76
N GLY A 251 20.80 -9.73 -2.47
CA GLY A 251 21.25 -11.10 -2.67
C GLY A 251 22.35 -11.30 -3.73
N ASP A 252 22.60 -10.33 -4.62
CA ASP A 252 23.55 -10.51 -5.75
C ASP A 252 24.98 -10.03 -5.47
N VAL A 253 25.27 -9.51 -4.28
CA VAL A 253 26.64 -9.04 -3.90
C VAL A 253 27.52 -10.18 -3.36
N ARG A 254 27.16 -11.45 -3.57
CA ARG A 254 28.02 -12.60 -3.28
C ARG A 254 28.09 -13.57 -4.45
N ARG A 255 28.96 -13.29 -5.41
CA ARG A 255 29.75 -14.30 -6.13
C ARG A 255 31.13 -13.77 -6.47
#